data_AF-A0A2E9VXA9-F1
#
_entry.id   AF-A0A2E9VXA9-F1
#
_cell.length_a   1.000
_cell.length_b   1.000
_cell.length_c   1.000
_cell.angle_alpha   90.00
_cell.angle_beta   90.00
_cell.angle_gamma   90.00
#
_symmetry.space_group_name_H-M   'P 1'
#
loop_
_entity.id
_entity.type
_entity.pdbx_description
1 polymer ?
#
loop_
_entity_poly.entity_id
_entity_poly.type
_entity_poly.pdbx_seq_one_letter_code
_entity_poly.pdbx_strand_id
1 'polypeptide(L)'
;MLKHFMTAVFLIAALPLSVVAEPIELSLRSQQETKAGSGRYHQTVQAETWQPEQTALILCDVWDSHTCQNAVLRLEQIVPRLNEVVQQARAKGVTIIHAPSGCMDNYADHKARQRAATLPKVDQLPEEINKWCYQIPAEEAGVYPIDQTDGGNDDTPEQKANWLTQLNAEGRNPKRPWQKEHPGIEIDAERDFISDRGDEVWSILESRGIKNVMIAGVHTNMCVLGRPFGLRQMARNGKNAVLIRDLTDTMYNPASAPYVSHFTGTDLIISHIERFVCPTITSDQLIGGVPVRFKNDKRPHLVMVIAEDEYETAESLPEYAKEELGKDFRVSYAFASETDKNLIPGIDKLKEADVAIFSVRRRVLPKDDLQIVRNYVTSGKPVMGIRTASHAFYIKKAPPEGYGDWETFDQDVFGGNYHNHYPNDLKSTVRIAQDVEHPILKGIDRSLIFPQGWSLYKVMPLAEGTTPLMYAKIEGYPEEPVAWTFQRKDGGRSFYTSLGNVDDFKQPAFRTMLKNGLHWAAEKSVPDSEVQ
;
A
#
# COMPACT_ATOMS: atom_id res chain seq x y z
N MET A 1 -86.87 -1.13 -30.03
CA MET A 1 -85.87 -1.39 -28.97
C MET A 1 -84.57 -0.71 -29.36
N LEU A 2 -84.28 0.45 -28.76
CA LEU A 2 -83.07 1.24 -28.99
C LEU A 2 -81.98 0.74 -28.02
N LYS A 3 -80.92 0.10 -28.53
CA LYS A 3 -79.78 -0.33 -27.69
C LYS A 3 -78.68 0.74 -27.73
N HIS A 4 -78.42 1.36 -26.58
CA HIS A 4 -77.29 2.24 -26.33
C HIS A 4 -76.01 1.39 -26.21
N PHE A 5 -74.95 1.74 -26.94
CA PHE A 5 -73.61 1.22 -26.72
C PHE A 5 -72.78 2.35 -26.08
N MET A 6 -72.45 2.20 -24.79
CA MET A 6 -71.46 3.02 -24.09
C MET A 6 -70.07 2.49 -24.42
N THR A 7 -69.22 3.33 -25.00
CA THR A 7 -67.80 3.06 -25.19
C THR A 7 -67.06 3.52 -23.94
N ALA A 8 -66.50 2.58 -23.17
CA ALA A 8 -65.65 2.87 -22.02
C ALA A 8 -64.20 3.08 -22.50
N VAL A 9 -63.66 4.28 -22.25
CA VAL A 9 -62.24 4.60 -22.49
C VAL A 9 -61.45 4.23 -21.23
N PHE A 10 -60.59 3.23 -21.33
CA PHE A 10 -59.62 2.89 -20.27
C PHE A 10 -58.40 3.79 -20.39
N LEU A 11 -58.21 4.69 -19.43
CA LEU A 11 -56.95 5.42 -19.22
C LEU A 11 -55.93 4.43 -18.65
N ILE A 12 -54.92 4.05 -19.44
CA ILE A 12 -53.74 3.33 -18.94
C ILE A 12 -52.82 4.38 -18.31
N ALA A 13 -52.81 4.44 -16.98
CA ALA A 13 -51.83 5.22 -16.23
C ALA A 13 -50.45 4.56 -16.40
N ALA A 14 -49.55 5.22 -17.13
CA ALA A 14 -48.15 4.84 -17.19
C ALA A 14 -47.50 5.08 -15.82
N LEU A 15 -47.32 4.01 -15.05
CA LEU A 15 -46.48 4.05 -13.85
C LEU A 15 -45.04 4.35 -14.29
N PRO A 16 -44.35 5.34 -13.70
CA PRO A 16 -42.95 5.58 -14.02
C PRO A 16 -42.15 4.33 -13.61
N LEU A 17 -41.41 3.75 -14.55
CA LEU A 17 -40.36 2.81 -14.20
C LEU A 17 -39.36 3.55 -13.31
N SER A 18 -39.38 3.28 -12.02
CA SER A 18 -38.29 3.60 -11.12
C SER A 18 -37.07 2.82 -11.61
N VAL A 19 -36.18 3.52 -12.32
CA VAL A 19 -34.84 3.02 -12.64
C VAL A 19 -34.13 2.87 -11.31
N VAL A 20 -34.06 1.64 -10.80
CA VAL A 20 -33.22 1.30 -9.64
C VAL A 20 -31.78 1.51 -10.10
N ALA A 21 -31.02 2.34 -9.39
CA ALA A 21 -29.63 2.57 -9.73
C ALA A 21 -28.85 1.25 -9.63
N GLU A 22 -27.92 1.02 -10.55
CA GLU A 22 -27.09 -0.19 -10.51
C GLU A 22 -26.26 -0.20 -9.21
N PRO A 23 -26.21 -1.35 -8.51
CA PRO A 23 -25.37 -1.50 -7.32
C PRO A 23 -23.89 -1.21 -7.60
N ILE A 24 -23.18 -0.76 -6.57
CA ILE A 24 -21.74 -0.50 -6.62
C ILE A 24 -21.01 -1.77 -6.17
N GLU A 25 -20.33 -2.42 -7.10
CA GLU A 25 -19.48 -3.58 -6.82
C GLU A 25 -18.11 -3.10 -6.33
N LEU A 26 -17.71 -3.53 -5.14
CA LEU A 26 -16.49 -3.12 -4.47
C LEU A 26 -15.66 -4.34 -4.05
N SER A 27 -14.35 -4.15 -4.08
CA SER A 27 -13.36 -5.05 -3.49
C SER A 27 -12.69 -4.33 -2.32
N LEU A 28 -13.21 -4.59 -1.12
CA LEU A 28 -12.74 -3.99 0.12
C LEU A 28 -11.43 -4.64 0.55
N ARG A 29 -10.37 -3.84 0.69
CA ARG A 29 -9.04 -4.28 1.09
C ARG A 29 -8.82 -4.03 2.58
N SER A 30 -8.41 -5.06 3.31
CA SER A 30 -8.04 -4.98 4.73
C SER A 30 -6.71 -5.68 4.99
N GLN A 31 -6.18 -5.53 6.20
CA GLN A 31 -5.02 -6.28 6.67
C GLN A 31 -5.37 -7.03 7.95
N GLN A 32 -5.21 -8.35 7.90
CA GLN A 32 -5.45 -9.24 9.03
C GLN A 32 -4.13 -9.79 9.54
N GLU A 33 -3.94 -9.81 10.86
CA GLU A 33 -2.75 -10.41 11.44
C GLU A 33 -2.69 -11.91 11.09
N THR A 34 -1.53 -12.39 10.64
CA THR A 34 -1.34 -13.80 10.22
C THR A 34 -1.66 -14.76 11.36
N LYS A 35 -1.23 -14.38 12.56
CA LYS A 35 -1.50 -15.02 13.85
C LYS A 35 -1.48 -13.95 14.92
N ALA A 36 -2.35 -14.08 15.93
CA ALA A 36 -2.40 -13.16 17.05
C ALA A 36 -1.02 -12.93 17.68
N GLY A 37 -0.58 -11.67 17.73
CA GLY A 37 0.70 -11.25 18.30
C GLY A 37 1.94 -11.54 17.44
N SER A 38 1.77 -11.93 16.17
CA SER A 38 2.89 -12.15 15.24
C SER A 38 3.50 -10.86 14.70
N GLY A 39 2.76 -9.75 14.70
CA GLY A 39 3.15 -8.51 14.04
C GLY A 39 3.20 -8.60 12.50
N ARG A 40 2.85 -9.74 11.92
CA ARG A 40 2.79 -9.99 10.48
C ARG A 40 1.35 -9.94 10.01
N TYR A 41 1.12 -9.40 8.82
CA TYR A 41 -0.24 -9.21 8.29
C TYR A 41 -0.40 -9.77 6.88
N HIS A 42 -1.50 -10.47 6.64
CA HIS A 42 -2.00 -10.76 5.30
C HIS A 42 -2.92 -9.65 4.83
N GLN A 43 -2.73 -9.23 3.59
CA GLN A 43 -3.72 -8.41 2.91
C GLN A 43 -4.88 -9.32 2.47
N THR A 44 -6.10 -8.96 2.85
CA THR A 44 -7.33 -9.65 2.46
C THR A 44 -8.18 -8.76 1.59
N VAL A 45 -9.00 -9.37 0.73
CA VAL A 45 -9.97 -8.69 -0.11
C VAL A 45 -11.32 -9.35 0.08
N GLN A 46 -12.34 -8.54 0.33
CA GLN A 46 -13.73 -8.96 0.44
C GLN A 46 -14.56 -8.27 -0.63
N ALA A 47 -15.26 -9.06 -1.45
CA ALA A 47 -16.21 -8.53 -2.41
C ALA A 47 -17.48 -8.06 -1.67
N GLU A 48 -17.96 -6.87 -2.01
CA GLU A 48 -19.15 -6.25 -1.42
C GLU A 48 -19.97 -5.55 -2.51
N THR A 49 -21.29 -5.53 -2.32
CA THR A 49 -22.23 -4.88 -3.23
C THR A 49 -23.02 -3.83 -2.46
N TRP A 50 -22.81 -2.55 -2.77
CA TRP A 50 -23.41 -1.44 -2.05
C TRP A 50 -24.53 -0.77 -2.85
N GLN A 51 -25.67 -0.53 -2.20
CA GLN A 51 -26.78 0.22 -2.81
C GLN A 51 -26.46 1.72 -2.80
N PRO A 52 -26.51 2.42 -3.95
CA PRO A 52 -26.18 3.85 -4.01
C PRO A 52 -27.00 4.71 -3.04
N GLU A 53 -28.30 4.42 -2.88
CA GLU A 53 -29.20 5.18 -2.02
C GLU A 53 -28.90 5.01 -0.53
N GLN A 54 -28.16 3.95 -0.15
CA GLN A 54 -27.68 3.68 1.20
C GLN A 54 -26.20 4.04 1.39
N THR A 55 -25.63 4.78 0.44
CA THR A 55 -24.19 5.11 0.40
C THR A 55 -23.98 6.63 0.36
N ALA A 56 -22.99 7.11 1.12
CA ALA A 56 -22.50 8.49 1.05
C ALA A 56 -21.02 8.55 0.67
N LEU A 57 -20.64 9.63 -0.02
CA LEU A 57 -19.26 10.05 -0.23
C LEU A 57 -19.02 11.35 0.53
N ILE A 58 -18.08 11.31 1.48
CA ILE A 58 -17.64 12.49 2.24
C ILE A 58 -16.30 12.96 1.68
N LEU A 59 -16.25 14.23 1.24
CA LEU A 59 -15.03 14.90 0.83
C LEU A 59 -14.47 15.67 2.03
N CYS A 60 -13.41 15.13 2.63
CA CYS A 60 -12.79 15.69 3.81
C CYS A 60 -11.71 16.71 3.40
N ASP A 61 -11.94 17.99 3.72
CA ASP A 61 -10.89 19.02 3.74
C ASP A 61 -10.10 19.12 2.41
N VAL A 62 -10.76 18.92 1.26
CA VAL A 62 -10.19 19.09 -0.09
C VAL A 62 -10.14 20.59 -0.41
N TRP A 63 -9.28 21.30 0.31
CA TRP A 63 -9.24 22.76 0.31
C TRP A 63 -8.59 23.36 -0.95
N ASP A 64 -8.85 24.64 -1.19
CA ASP A 64 -8.23 25.43 -2.26
C ASP A 64 -6.77 25.85 -2.00
N SER A 65 -6.24 25.61 -0.80
CA SER A 65 -4.84 25.91 -0.44
C SER A 65 -4.44 25.20 0.86
N HIS A 66 -3.15 25.19 1.17
CA HIS A 66 -2.59 24.62 2.40
C HIS A 66 -1.33 25.36 2.84
N THR A 67 -0.96 25.22 4.13
CA THR A 67 0.28 25.82 4.67
C THR A 67 1.56 25.19 4.12
N CYS A 68 1.43 24.04 3.46
CA CYS A 68 2.51 23.30 2.83
C CYS A 68 2.32 23.32 1.31
N GLN A 69 3.32 23.80 0.57
CA GLN A 69 3.24 23.90 -0.89
C GLN A 69 3.17 22.52 -1.53
N ASN A 70 3.98 21.57 -1.07
CA ASN A 70 3.98 20.21 -1.57
C ASN A 70 2.64 19.50 -1.35
N ALA A 71 1.94 19.77 -0.24
CA ALA A 71 0.58 19.29 -0.01
C ALA A 71 -0.42 19.84 -1.03
N VAL A 72 -0.34 21.14 -1.37
CA VAL A 72 -1.16 21.74 -2.45
C VAL A 72 -0.88 21.04 -3.78
N LEU A 73 0.40 20.87 -4.14
CA LEU A 73 0.80 20.24 -5.40
C LEU A 73 0.37 18.77 -5.52
N ARG A 74 0.29 18.04 -4.39
CA ARG A 74 -0.27 16.69 -4.36
C ARG A 74 -1.79 16.71 -4.49
N LEU A 75 -2.47 17.62 -3.80
CA LEU A 75 -3.92 17.77 -3.90
C LEU A 75 -4.36 18.03 -5.35
N GLU A 76 -3.67 18.91 -6.06
CA GLU A 76 -3.92 19.21 -7.49
C GLU A 76 -3.86 17.97 -8.40
N GLN A 77 -3.10 16.95 -8.03
CA GLN A 77 -3.00 15.70 -8.81
C GLN A 77 -4.19 14.75 -8.57
N ILE A 78 -4.83 14.80 -7.41
CA ILE A 78 -5.98 13.93 -7.09
C ILE A 78 -7.32 14.60 -7.44
N VAL A 79 -7.39 15.94 -7.42
CA VAL A 79 -8.64 16.71 -7.64
C VAL A 79 -9.38 16.33 -8.93
N PRO A 80 -8.76 16.24 -10.12
CA PRO A 80 -9.49 15.94 -11.34
C PRO A 80 -10.22 14.59 -11.26
N ARG A 81 -9.50 13.57 -10.76
CA ARG A 81 -10.04 12.23 -10.56
C ARG A 81 -11.12 12.20 -9.48
N LEU A 82 -10.90 12.92 -8.38
CA LEU A 82 -11.87 13.01 -7.31
C LEU A 82 -13.17 13.67 -7.78
N ASN A 83 -13.08 14.71 -8.62
CA ASN A 83 -14.26 15.32 -9.22
C ASN A 83 -15.02 14.34 -10.13
N GLU A 84 -14.33 13.52 -10.93
CA GLU A 84 -14.98 12.45 -11.71
C GLU A 84 -15.71 11.44 -10.79
N VAL A 85 -15.07 11.04 -9.69
CA VAL A 85 -15.70 10.15 -8.69
C VAL A 85 -16.95 10.80 -8.11
N VAL A 86 -16.88 12.08 -7.74
CA VAL A 86 -18.02 12.84 -7.20
C VAL A 86 -19.17 12.88 -8.21
N GLN A 87 -18.88 13.22 -9.47
CA GLN A 87 -19.89 13.29 -10.53
C GLN A 87 -20.56 11.94 -10.80
N GLN A 88 -19.78 10.86 -10.88
CA GLN A 88 -20.30 9.51 -11.12
C GLN A 88 -21.07 8.95 -9.92
N ALA A 89 -20.56 9.15 -8.70
CA ALA A 89 -21.25 8.77 -7.48
C ALA A 89 -22.59 9.51 -7.38
N ARG A 90 -22.60 10.83 -7.62
CA ARG A 90 -23.81 11.65 -7.67
C ARG A 90 -24.78 11.15 -8.74
N ALA A 91 -24.31 10.82 -9.94
CA ALA A 91 -25.16 10.31 -11.03
C ALA A 91 -25.84 8.97 -10.66
N LYS A 92 -25.15 8.12 -9.89
CA LYS A 92 -25.68 6.85 -9.38
C LYS A 92 -26.61 6.98 -8.17
N GLY A 93 -26.76 8.18 -7.59
CA GLY A 93 -27.63 8.41 -6.43
C GLY A 93 -26.95 8.35 -5.07
N VAL A 94 -25.61 8.28 -5.03
CA VAL A 94 -24.84 8.40 -3.79
C VAL A 94 -25.02 9.81 -3.20
N THR A 95 -25.17 9.88 -1.88
CA THR A 95 -25.24 11.18 -1.17
C THR A 95 -23.85 11.80 -1.09
N ILE A 96 -23.67 13.01 -1.65
CA ILE A 96 -22.40 13.73 -1.60
C ILE A 96 -22.41 14.75 -0.46
N ILE A 97 -21.39 14.69 0.40
CA ILE A 97 -21.19 15.59 1.52
C ILE A 97 -19.80 16.24 1.40
N HIS A 98 -19.77 17.54 1.15
CA HIS A 98 -18.55 18.33 1.16
C HIS A 98 -18.27 18.81 2.58
N ALA A 99 -17.08 18.56 3.09
CA ALA A 99 -16.68 18.93 4.45
C ALA A 99 -15.39 19.77 4.45
N PRO A 100 -15.43 21.02 3.90
CA PRO A 100 -14.29 21.93 3.91
C PRO A 100 -14.16 22.62 5.27
N SER A 101 -13.56 21.93 6.24
CA SER A 101 -13.52 22.40 7.62
C SER A 101 -12.78 23.72 7.78
N GLY A 102 -13.30 24.59 8.63
CA GLY A 102 -12.72 25.92 8.85
C GLY A 102 -12.98 26.93 7.72
N CYS A 103 -13.77 26.57 6.70
CA CYS A 103 -14.20 27.43 5.60
C CYS A 103 -15.70 27.75 5.62
N MET A 104 -16.44 27.25 6.61
CA MET A 104 -17.91 27.17 6.58
C MET A 104 -18.62 28.52 6.42
N ASP A 105 -18.02 29.61 6.91
CA ASP A 105 -18.58 30.97 6.79
C ASP A 105 -18.79 31.38 5.31
N ASN A 106 -17.93 30.91 4.41
CA ASN A 106 -18.04 31.19 2.96
C ASN A 106 -19.20 30.44 2.29
N TYR A 107 -19.87 29.53 3.00
CA TYR A 107 -20.99 28.74 2.52
C TYR A 107 -22.31 29.08 3.19
N ALA A 108 -22.38 30.10 4.07
CA ALA A 108 -23.59 30.43 4.84
C ALA A 108 -24.85 30.57 3.95
N ASP A 109 -24.71 31.20 2.78
CA ASP A 109 -25.79 31.42 1.82
C ASP A 109 -25.91 30.32 0.76
N HIS A 110 -25.02 29.32 0.77
CA HIS A 110 -25.03 28.24 -0.21
C HIS A 110 -26.17 27.25 0.09
N LYS A 111 -26.99 26.89 -0.91
CA LYS A 111 -28.15 26.00 -0.72
C LYS A 111 -27.78 24.66 -0.10
N ALA A 112 -26.67 24.05 -0.52
CA ALA A 112 -26.19 22.78 0.06
C ALA A 112 -25.80 22.89 1.55
N ARG A 113 -25.30 24.05 1.99
CA ARG A 113 -25.06 24.32 3.43
C ARG A 113 -26.37 24.49 4.17
N GLN A 114 -27.28 25.31 3.65
CA GLN A 114 -28.60 25.55 4.25
C GLN A 114 -29.37 24.23 4.37
N ARG A 115 -29.27 23.34 3.38
CA ARG A 115 -29.84 22.00 3.39
C ARG A 115 -29.33 21.14 4.55
N ALA A 116 -28.03 21.20 4.84
CA ALA A 116 -27.44 20.50 5.99
C ALA A 116 -27.87 21.15 7.32
N ALA A 117 -27.83 22.48 7.43
CA ALA A 117 -28.12 23.21 8.65
C ALA A 117 -29.60 23.17 9.07
N THR A 118 -30.51 23.07 8.10
CA THR A 118 -31.97 23.02 8.34
C THR A 118 -32.51 21.59 8.46
N LEU A 119 -31.67 20.58 8.21
CA LEU A 119 -32.06 19.19 8.39
C LEU A 119 -32.38 18.94 9.87
N PRO A 120 -33.54 18.33 10.20
CA PRO A 120 -33.84 17.95 11.57
C PRO A 120 -32.74 17.04 12.14
N LYS A 121 -32.28 17.36 13.34
CA LYS A 121 -31.36 16.46 14.06
C LYS A 121 -32.08 15.17 14.38
N VAL A 122 -31.36 14.07 14.29
CA VAL A 122 -31.87 12.77 14.76
C VAL A 122 -31.95 12.73 16.28
N ASP A 123 -32.91 11.96 16.79
CA ASP A 123 -33.20 11.86 18.23
C ASP A 123 -32.00 11.34 19.03
N GLN A 124 -31.17 10.49 18.42
CA GLN A 124 -30.00 9.88 19.04
C GLN A 124 -28.75 10.18 18.21
N LEU A 125 -27.87 11.00 18.79
CA LEU A 125 -26.53 11.23 18.26
C LEU A 125 -25.54 10.30 18.97
N PRO A 126 -24.53 9.78 18.27
CA PRO A 126 -23.46 9.04 18.92
C PRO A 126 -22.71 9.93 19.91
N GLU A 127 -22.18 9.30 20.96
CA GLU A 127 -21.42 10.01 21.97
C GLU A 127 -20.20 10.69 21.34
N GLU A 128 -19.96 11.94 21.73
CA GLU A 128 -18.84 12.74 21.25
C GLU A 128 -18.77 12.89 19.71
N ILE A 129 -19.87 12.72 18.97
CA ILE A 129 -19.85 12.80 17.50
C ILE A 129 -19.28 14.13 16.98
N ASN A 130 -19.41 15.21 17.74
CA ASN A 130 -18.87 16.54 17.40
C ASN A 130 -17.39 16.75 17.77
N LYS A 131 -16.75 15.79 18.44
CA LYS A 131 -15.34 15.92 18.87
C LYS A 131 -14.40 15.30 17.85
N TRP A 132 -13.17 15.79 17.86
CA TRP A 132 -12.06 15.12 17.19
C TRP A 132 -11.82 13.74 17.81
N CYS A 133 -11.79 12.70 16.98
CA CYS A 133 -11.53 11.33 17.41
C CYS A 133 -10.04 11.00 17.21
N TYR A 134 -9.27 11.07 18.30
CA TYR A 134 -7.83 10.83 18.26
C TYR A 134 -7.47 9.36 18.06
N GLN A 135 -8.30 8.44 18.54
CA GLN A 135 -8.05 7.00 18.50
C GLN A 135 -9.36 6.23 18.76
N ILE A 136 -9.45 5.00 18.25
CA ILE A 136 -10.47 4.01 18.64
C ILE A 136 -9.82 2.77 19.28
N PRO A 137 -10.54 1.97 20.09
CA PRO A 137 -9.94 0.85 20.83
C PRO A 137 -9.16 -0.15 19.97
N ALA A 138 -9.62 -0.41 18.74
CA ALA A 138 -8.94 -1.32 17.82
C ALA A 138 -7.52 -0.85 17.43
N GLU A 139 -7.25 0.46 17.47
CA GLU A 139 -5.91 1.01 17.20
C GLU A 139 -4.94 0.84 18.37
N GLU A 140 -5.40 0.49 19.59
CA GLU A 140 -4.53 0.26 20.75
C GLU A 140 -3.65 -0.98 20.60
N ALA A 141 -4.03 -1.90 19.70
CA ALA A 141 -3.23 -3.08 19.35
C ALA A 141 -2.02 -2.76 18.45
N GLY A 142 -1.95 -1.53 17.91
CA GLY A 142 -0.92 -1.10 16.97
C GLY A 142 -0.04 0.03 17.51
N VAL A 143 1.06 0.27 16.81
CA VAL A 143 1.90 1.47 16.99
C VAL A 143 1.60 2.42 15.84
N TYR A 144 1.33 3.69 16.17
CA TYR A 144 1.08 4.70 15.14
C TYR A 144 2.32 4.88 14.25
N PRO A 145 2.18 4.86 12.91
CA PRO A 145 3.31 4.45 12.07
C PRO A 145 4.24 5.59 11.64
N ILE A 146 3.89 6.85 11.89
CA ILE A 146 4.70 8.03 11.55
C ILE A 146 4.76 9.01 12.71
N ASP A 147 5.86 9.75 12.79
CA ASP A 147 5.96 10.95 13.61
C ASP A 147 5.43 12.15 12.81
N GLN A 148 4.40 12.80 13.37
CA GLN A 148 3.74 13.97 12.80
C GLN A 148 3.75 15.16 13.77
N THR A 149 4.62 15.14 14.78
CA THR A 149 4.67 16.15 15.85
C THR A 149 5.08 17.55 15.36
N ASP A 150 5.80 17.64 14.24
CA ASP A 150 6.18 18.89 13.58
C ASP A 150 5.10 19.44 12.62
N GLY A 151 3.96 18.74 12.52
CA GLY A 151 2.86 19.05 11.60
C GLY A 151 3.03 18.49 10.19
N GLY A 152 4.12 17.77 9.89
CA GLY A 152 4.30 16.98 8.68
C GLY A 152 4.53 17.78 7.39
N ASN A 153 4.94 19.05 7.48
CA ASN A 153 5.25 19.86 6.30
C ASN A 153 6.57 19.35 5.68
N ASP A 154 6.52 18.98 4.40
CA ASP A 154 7.65 18.44 3.64
C ASP A 154 8.25 19.42 2.62
N ASP A 155 7.98 20.72 2.76
CA ASP A 155 8.64 21.77 1.98
C ASP A 155 10.10 21.94 2.46
N THR A 156 11.02 22.22 1.55
CA THR A 156 12.34 22.72 1.96
C THR A 156 12.19 24.09 2.65
N PRO A 157 13.15 24.52 3.49
CA PRO A 157 13.09 25.84 4.13
C PRO A 157 12.92 27.00 3.14
N GLU A 158 13.57 26.91 1.98
CA GLU A 158 13.45 27.89 0.91
C GLU A 158 12.06 27.86 0.26
N GLN A 159 11.55 26.68 -0.09
CA GLN A 159 10.19 26.51 -0.62
C GLN A 159 9.15 27.09 0.34
N LYS A 160 9.28 26.78 1.63
CA LYS A 160 8.39 27.30 2.67
C LYS A 160 8.43 28.83 2.76
N ALA A 161 9.61 29.45 2.73
CA ALA A 161 9.73 30.91 2.76
C ALA A 161 9.10 31.58 1.53
N ASN A 162 9.30 31.00 0.34
CA ASN A 162 8.70 31.48 -0.90
C ASN A 162 7.18 31.32 -0.88
N TRP A 163 6.68 30.17 -0.41
CA TRP A 163 5.25 29.89 -0.28
C TRP A 163 4.56 30.86 0.68
N LEU A 164 5.17 31.14 1.83
CA LEU A 164 4.65 32.14 2.78
C LEU A 164 4.57 33.54 2.15
N THR A 165 5.56 33.92 1.35
CA THR A 165 5.55 35.20 0.62
C THR A 165 4.40 35.26 -0.38
N GLN A 166 4.19 34.17 -1.13
CA GLN A 166 3.09 34.06 -2.08
C GLN A 166 1.71 34.14 -1.37
N LEU A 167 1.51 33.38 -0.30
CA LEU A 167 0.26 33.40 0.47
C LEU A 167 -0.08 34.81 0.98
N ASN A 168 0.92 35.55 1.47
CA ASN A 168 0.72 36.94 1.90
C ASN A 168 0.37 37.86 0.73
N ALA A 169 1.01 37.70 -0.42
CA ALA A 169 0.71 38.47 -1.63
C ALA A 169 -0.72 38.20 -2.15
N GLU A 170 -1.23 36.97 -1.97
CA GLU A 170 -2.61 36.59 -2.27
C GLU A 170 -3.63 37.05 -1.21
N GLY A 171 -3.18 37.70 -0.12
CA GLY A 171 -4.05 38.11 0.98
C GLY A 171 -4.57 36.96 1.84
N ARG A 172 -3.96 35.76 1.73
CA ARG A 172 -4.31 34.59 2.54
C ARG A 172 -3.63 34.66 3.90
N ASN A 173 -4.26 34.09 4.92
CA ASN A 173 -3.64 33.93 6.24
C ASN A 173 -2.65 32.76 6.21
N PRO A 174 -1.33 32.97 6.40
CA PRO A 174 -0.36 31.89 6.24
C PRO A 174 -0.47 30.76 7.27
N LYS A 175 -1.23 30.93 8.36
CA LYS A 175 -1.51 29.87 9.34
C LYS A 175 -2.71 29.00 8.97
N ARG A 176 -3.59 29.49 8.09
CA ARG A 176 -4.82 28.84 7.62
C ARG A 176 -5.18 29.41 6.24
N PRO A 177 -4.40 29.07 5.20
CA PRO A 177 -4.53 29.72 3.90
C PRO A 177 -5.75 29.26 3.11
N TRP A 178 -6.32 28.10 3.44
CA TRP A 178 -7.57 27.63 2.86
C TRP A 178 -8.74 28.55 3.18
N GLN A 179 -9.61 28.75 2.21
CA GLN A 179 -10.81 29.57 2.32
C GLN A 179 -12.05 28.80 1.88
N LYS A 180 -11.92 27.76 1.05
CA LYS A 180 -13.04 27.01 0.50
C LYS A 180 -12.61 25.62 0.02
N GLU A 181 -13.58 24.81 -0.37
CA GLU A 181 -13.40 23.62 -1.22
C GLU A 181 -12.62 24.00 -2.48
N HIS A 182 -11.75 23.09 -2.93
CA HIS A 182 -10.97 23.26 -4.13
C HIS A 182 -11.88 23.52 -5.34
N PRO A 183 -11.64 24.57 -6.15
CA PRO A 183 -12.55 24.95 -7.25
C PRO A 183 -12.66 23.91 -8.36
N GLY A 184 -11.76 22.91 -8.39
CA GLY A 184 -11.84 21.76 -9.28
C GLY A 184 -12.88 20.70 -8.86
N ILE A 185 -13.46 20.82 -7.66
CA ILE A 185 -14.55 19.96 -7.19
C ILE A 185 -15.88 20.68 -7.38
N GLU A 186 -16.79 20.07 -8.13
CA GLU A 186 -18.13 20.59 -8.35
C GLU A 186 -19.04 20.32 -7.15
N ILE A 187 -19.65 21.39 -6.62
CA ILE A 187 -20.69 21.32 -5.60
C ILE A 187 -22.05 21.57 -6.25
N ASP A 188 -22.93 20.57 -6.26
CA ASP A 188 -24.30 20.71 -6.77
C ASP A 188 -25.19 21.34 -5.69
N ALA A 189 -25.58 22.60 -5.88
CA ALA A 189 -26.39 23.35 -4.93
C ALA A 189 -27.77 22.71 -4.65
N GLU A 190 -28.33 21.96 -5.60
CA GLU A 190 -29.66 21.36 -5.48
C GLU A 190 -29.62 19.96 -4.84
N ARG A 191 -28.48 19.27 -4.92
CA ARG A 191 -28.39 17.85 -4.52
C ARG A 191 -27.45 17.58 -3.35
N ASP A 192 -26.35 18.31 -3.25
CA ASP A 192 -25.28 18.00 -2.29
C ASP A 192 -25.55 18.62 -0.91
N PHE A 193 -24.70 18.23 0.05
CA PHE A 193 -24.61 18.78 1.40
C PHE A 193 -23.25 19.42 1.64
N ILE A 194 -23.21 20.47 2.47
CA ILE A 194 -21.96 21.03 2.99
C ILE A 194 -22.03 21.11 4.51
N SER A 195 -21.13 20.42 5.21
CA SER A 195 -20.96 20.52 6.66
C SER A 195 -19.63 19.92 7.12
N ASP A 196 -18.98 20.57 8.07
CA ASP A 196 -17.83 20.03 8.82
C ASP A 196 -18.20 19.60 10.25
N ARG A 197 -19.50 19.58 10.58
CA ARG A 197 -20.00 19.25 11.91
C ARG A 197 -20.48 17.82 11.99
N GLY A 198 -20.03 17.09 13.01
CA GLY A 198 -20.37 15.67 13.20
C GLY A 198 -21.87 15.44 13.39
N ASP A 199 -22.57 16.29 14.15
CA ASP A 199 -24.00 16.17 14.39
C ASP A 199 -24.86 16.34 13.14
N GLU A 200 -24.50 17.31 12.29
CA GLU A 200 -25.18 17.54 11.02
C GLU A 200 -24.87 16.43 10.01
N VAL A 201 -23.59 16.06 9.85
CA VAL A 201 -23.20 14.94 8.96
C VAL A 201 -23.90 13.66 9.39
N TRP A 202 -23.90 13.32 10.68
CA TRP A 202 -24.59 12.14 11.18
C TRP A 202 -26.10 12.19 10.91
N SER A 203 -26.73 13.34 11.10
CA SER A 203 -28.17 13.50 10.80
C SER A 203 -28.47 13.34 9.31
N ILE A 204 -27.57 13.79 8.42
CA ILE A 204 -27.68 13.54 6.97
C ILE A 204 -27.65 12.04 6.68
N LEU A 205 -26.70 11.31 7.28
CA LEU A 205 -26.55 9.87 7.10
C LEU A 205 -27.80 9.12 7.57
N GLU A 206 -28.26 9.38 8.79
CA GLU A 206 -29.41 8.69 9.39
C GLU A 206 -30.73 9.01 8.67
N SER A 207 -31.00 10.28 8.37
CA SER A 207 -32.25 10.69 7.69
C SER A 207 -32.41 10.09 6.28
N ARG A 208 -31.31 9.63 5.68
CA ARG A 208 -31.27 8.98 4.36
C ARG A 208 -31.10 7.48 4.43
N GLY A 209 -31.02 6.89 5.63
CA GLY A 209 -30.78 5.45 5.78
C GLY A 209 -29.41 5.03 5.24
N ILE A 210 -28.42 5.92 5.27
CA ILE A 210 -27.05 5.62 4.83
C ILE A 210 -26.40 4.64 5.79
N LYS A 211 -25.92 3.53 5.24
CA LYS A 211 -25.17 2.49 5.96
C LYS A 211 -23.69 2.53 5.61
N ASN A 212 -23.39 2.88 4.37
CA ASN A 212 -22.05 2.81 3.81
C ASN A 212 -21.49 4.22 3.60
N VAL A 213 -20.24 4.44 4.00
CA VAL A 213 -19.59 5.75 3.93
C VAL A 213 -18.22 5.61 3.29
N MET A 214 -18.08 6.19 2.10
CA MET A 214 -16.79 6.38 1.45
C MET A 214 -16.22 7.73 1.88
N ILE A 215 -14.95 7.78 2.27
CA ILE A 215 -14.24 9.02 2.57
C ILE A 215 -13.06 9.17 1.61
N ALA A 216 -12.92 10.37 1.05
CA ALA A 216 -11.77 10.80 0.27
C ALA A 216 -11.35 12.22 0.71
N GLY A 217 -10.16 12.65 0.33
CA GLY A 217 -9.63 13.97 0.67
C GLY A 217 -8.41 13.91 1.59
N VAL A 218 -8.13 14.98 2.31
CA VAL A 218 -6.82 15.19 2.97
C VAL A 218 -6.99 15.81 4.36
N HIS A 219 -6.07 15.66 5.31
CA HIS A 219 -4.92 14.75 5.31
C HIS A 219 -5.27 13.46 6.06
N THR A 220 -4.84 12.32 5.51
CA THR A 220 -5.21 10.96 5.94
C THR A 220 -4.96 10.75 7.42
N ASN A 221 -3.75 11.09 7.87
CA ASN A 221 -3.25 10.96 9.25
C ASN A 221 -3.82 11.99 10.24
N MET A 222 -4.61 12.93 9.75
CA MET A 222 -5.19 14.02 10.54
C MET A 222 -6.70 14.04 10.32
N CYS A 223 -7.18 14.89 9.41
CA CYS A 223 -8.60 15.21 9.27
C CYS A 223 -9.44 14.01 8.84
N VAL A 224 -8.98 13.25 7.85
CA VAL A 224 -9.71 12.09 7.31
C VAL A 224 -9.94 11.04 8.39
N LEU A 225 -8.95 10.80 9.26
CA LEU A 225 -9.09 9.90 10.41
C LEU A 225 -9.92 10.52 11.54
N GLY A 226 -9.60 11.75 11.93
CA GLY A 226 -9.93 12.30 13.24
C GLY A 226 -11.04 13.34 13.28
N ARG A 227 -11.49 13.92 12.16
CA ARG A 227 -12.61 14.87 12.17
C ARG A 227 -13.87 14.23 12.78
N PRO A 228 -14.83 15.05 13.26
CA PRO A 228 -16.16 14.60 13.71
C PRO A 228 -16.91 13.66 12.74
N PHE A 229 -16.62 13.78 11.44
CA PHE A 229 -17.17 12.97 10.35
C PHE A 229 -16.15 11.99 9.75
N GLY A 230 -14.94 11.89 10.32
CA GLY A 230 -13.83 11.09 9.81
C GLY A 230 -14.00 9.59 10.03
N LEU A 231 -13.07 8.82 9.48
CA LEU A 231 -13.10 7.34 9.45
C LEU A 231 -13.30 6.73 10.84
N ARG A 232 -12.62 7.26 11.87
CA ARG A 232 -12.75 6.73 13.23
C ARG A 232 -14.16 6.90 13.80
N GLN A 233 -14.78 8.05 13.57
CA GLN A 233 -16.16 8.30 13.99
C GLN A 233 -17.14 7.43 13.21
N MET A 234 -16.92 7.24 11.91
CA MET A 234 -17.79 6.38 11.11
C MET A 234 -17.67 4.91 11.54
N ALA A 235 -16.45 4.39 11.68
CA ALA A 235 -16.19 3.01 12.07
C ALA A 235 -16.68 2.69 13.49
N ARG A 236 -16.33 3.51 14.49
CA ARG A 236 -16.70 3.24 15.88
C ARG A 236 -18.21 3.30 16.14
N ASN A 237 -18.95 4.03 15.31
CA ASN A 237 -20.40 4.19 15.42
C ASN A 237 -21.18 3.30 14.44
N GLY A 238 -20.55 2.28 13.86
CA GLY A 238 -21.23 1.20 13.15
C GLY A 238 -21.59 1.50 11.68
N LYS A 239 -20.98 2.52 11.05
CA LYS A 239 -21.06 2.68 9.58
C LYS A 239 -20.05 1.75 8.91
N ASN A 240 -20.41 1.25 7.73
CA ASN A 240 -19.48 0.57 6.84
C ASN A 240 -18.59 1.62 6.17
N ALA A 241 -17.54 2.04 6.88
CA ALA A 241 -16.62 3.06 6.42
C ALA A 241 -15.56 2.47 5.49
N VAL A 242 -15.19 3.20 4.44
CA VAL A 242 -14.02 2.90 3.61
C VAL A 242 -13.28 4.18 3.24
N LEU A 243 -11.95 4.08 3.17
CA LEU A 243 -11.10 5.11 2.55
C LEU A 243 -10.94 4.83 1.05
N ILE A 244 -11.08 5.86 0.20
CA ILE A 244 -10.64 5.78 -1.20
C ILE A 244 -9.13 6.07 -1.24
N ARG A 245 -8.32 5.01 -1.15
CA ARG A 245 -6.88 5.09 -0.80
C ARG A 245 -5.98 5.76 -1.84
N ASP A 246 -6.44 5.91 -3.08
CA ASP A 246 -5.71 6.64 -4.14
C ASP A 246 -6.17 8.11 -4.28
N LEU A 247 -7.19 8.54 -3.54
CA LEU A 247 -7.69 9.91 -3.52
C LEU A 247 -7.48 10.56 -2.15
N THR A 248 -6.27 10.38 -1.62
CA THR A 248 -5.87 10.93 -0.33
C THR A 248 -4.37 11.25 -0.30
N ASP A 249 -3.97 12.02 0.70
CA ASP A 249 -2.60 12.42 0.98
C ASP A 249 -2.39 12.50 2.50
N THR A 250 -1.15 12.46 2.98
CA THR A 250 -0.80 12.54 4.40
C THR A 250 0.06 13.78 4.65
N MET A 251 -0.02 14.40 5.83
CA MET A 251 1.01 15.35 6.28
C MET A 251 2.13 14.57 6.95
N TYR A 252 3.22 14.35 6.24
CA TYR A 252 4.39 13.65 6.74
C TYR A 252 5.67 14.28 6.20
N ASN A 253 6.58 14.63 7.12
CA ASN A 253 7.91 15.12 6.84
C ASN A 253 8.89 13.94 6.75
N PRO A 254 9.53 13.67 5.59
CA PRO A 254 10.54 12.60 5.45
C PRO A 254 11.76 12.72 6.38
N ALA A 255 12.00 13.89 6.97
CA ALA A 255 13.05 14.09 7.98
C ALA A 255 12.63 13.63 9.39
N SER A 256 11.38 13.24 9.58
CA SER A 256 10.83 12.71 10.83
C SER A 256 10.70 11.18 10.75
N ALA A 257 10.73 10.51 11.90
CA ALA A 257 10.61 9.05 11.96
C ALA A 257 9.35 8.56 11.19
N PRO A 258 9.44 7.49 10.37
CA PRO A 258 10.53 6.52 10.29
C PRO A 258 11.61 6.82 9.21
N TYR A 259 11.78 8.08 8.79
CA TYR A 259 12.81 8.50 7.82
C TYR A 259 12.66 7.88 6.43
N VAL A 260 11.42 7.72 5.99
CA VAL A 260 11.05 7.13 4.70
C VAL A 260 10.59 8.21 3.72
N SER A 261 10.40 7.87 2.45
CA SER A 261 9.80 8.82 1.50
C SER A 261 8.41 9.26 1.97
N HIS A 262 7.99 10.45 1.55
CA HIS A 262 6.64 10.95 1.84
C HIS A 262 5.56 9.91 1.49
N PHE A 263 5.67 9.32 0.30
CA PHE A 263 4.71 8.34 -0.21
C PHE A 263 4.69 7.05 0.62
N THR A 264 5.84 6.63 1.17
CA THR A 264 5.89 5.51 2.12
C THR A 264 5.17 5.87 3.42
N GLY A 265 5.28 7.12 3.89
CA GLY A 265 4.48 7.60 5.01
C GLY A 265 2.97 7.47 4.76
N THR A 266 2.50 7.84 3.57
CA THR A 266 1.10 7.63 3.15
C THR A 266 0.73 6.15 3.11
N ASP A 267 1.58 5.29 2.52
CA ASP A 267 1.38 3.83 2.49
C ASP A 267 1.24 3.24 3.90
N LEU A 268 2.07 3.72 4.85
CA LEU A 268 2.06 3.28 6.24
C LEU A 268 0.78 3.67 6.97
N ILE A 269 0.25 4.87 6.73
CA ILE A 269 -1.03 5.31 7.30
C ILE A 269 -2.21 4.53 6.72
N ILE A 270 -2.21 4.28 5.40
CA ILE A 270 -3.21 3.41 4.76
C ILE A 270 -3.15 2.00 5.37
N SER A 271 -1.95 1.48 5.58
CA SER A 271 -1.73 0.18 6.22
C SER A 271 -2.27 0.14 7.66
N HIS A 272 -2.07 1.21 8.44
CA HIS A 272 -2.65 1.34 9.79
C HIS A 272 -4.18 1.36 9.76
N ILE A 273 -4.77 2.08 8.80
CA ILE A 273 -6.23 2.13 8.60
C ILE A 273 -6.78 0.73 8.29
N GLU A 274 -6.15 0.01 7.36
CA GLU A 274 -6.56 -1.33 6.93
C GLU A 274 -6.48 -2.39 8.03
N ARG A 275 -5.62 -2.18 9.03
CA ARG A 275 -5.46 -3.08 10.17
C ARG A 275 -6.46 -2.82 11.28
N PHE A 276 -6.72 -1.55 11.57
CA PHE A 276 -7.30 -1.16 12.85
C PHE A 276 -8.53 -0.27 12.76
N VAL A 277 -8.81 0.33 11.60
CA VAL A 277 -9.91 1.31 11.47
C VAL A 277 -10.99 0.79 10.55
N CYS A 278 -10.67 0.55 9.27
CA CYS A 278 -11.64 0.13 8.28
C CYS A 278 -10.97 -0.36 6.98
N PRO A 279 -11.70 -1.08 6.11
CA PRO A 279 -11.20 -1.43 4.79
C PRO A 279 -10.99 -0.22 3.87
N THR A 280 -10.32 -0.44 2.73
CA THR A 280 -10.10 0.59 1.72
C THR A 280 -10.52 0.14 0.32
N ILE A 281 -10.84 1.09 -0.55
CA ILE A 281 -11.13 0.89 -1.98
C ILE A 281 -10.29 1.84 -2.83
N THR A 282 -10.30 1.66 -4.15
CA THR A 282 -9.68 2.58 -5.12
C THR A 282 -10.70 3.21 -6.05
N SER A 283 -10.37 4.39 -6.59
CA SER A 283 -11.27 5.17 -7.46
C SER A 283 -11.71 4.42 -8.72
N ASP A 284 -10.87 3.54 -9.26
CA ASP A 284 -11.17 2.72 -10.44
C ASP A 284 -12.34 1.74 -10.22
N GLN A 285 -12.61 1.35 -8.99
CA GLN A 285 -13.79 0.53 -8.67
C GLN A 285 -15.10 1.30 -8.86
N LEU A 286 -15.06 2.63 -8.76
CA LEU A 286 -16.24 3.49 -8.93
C LEU A 286 -16.43 3.96 -10.37
N ILE A 287 -15.32 4.25 -11.06
CA ILE A 287 -15.33 4.96 -12.35
C ILE A 287 -14.41 4.34 -13.43
N GLY A 288 -13.87 3.14 -13.22
CA GLY A 288 -12.98 2.44 -14.15
C GLY A 288 -11.59 3.09 -14.29
N GLY A 289 -10.74 2.58 -15.18
CA GLY A 289 -9.40 3.12 -15.40
C GLY A 289 -8.35 2.59 -14.42
N VAL A 290 -7.39 3.42 -14.02
CA VAL A 290 -6.33 3.04 -13.08
C VAL A 290 -6.33 3.96 -11.85
N PRO A 291 -5.96 3.44 -10.66
CA PRO A 291 -5.80 4.27 -9.47
C PRO A 291 -4.81 5.41 -9.68
N VAL A 292 -5.04 6.55 -9.02
CA VAL A 292 -4.12 7.69 -9.08
C VAL A 292 -2.79 7.33 -8.43
N ARG A 293 -1.71 7.73 -9.10
CA ARG A 293 -0.36 7.67 -8.56
C ARG A 293 0.30 9.04 -8.72
N PHE A 294 0.81 9.59 -7.63
CA PHE A 294 1.51 10.87 -7.67
C PHE A 294 2.68 10.81 -8.66
N LYS A 295 2.81 11.84 -9.49
CA LYS A 295 3.85 11.95 -10.51
C LYS A 295 5.25 11.79 -9.93
N ASN A 296 5.46 12.25 -8.71
CA ASN A 296 6.75 12.22 -8.02
C ASN A 296 7.01 10.89 -7.28
N ASP A 297 6.04 9.98 -7.18
CA ASP A 297 6.28 8.64 -6.65
C ASP A 297 6.89 7.74 -7.74
N LYS A 298 8.23 7.70 -7.77
CA LYS A 298 9.05 6.89 -8.69
C LYS A 298 9.56 5.59 -8.07
N ARG A 299 8.99 5.15 -6.95
CA ARG A 299 9.43 3.94 -6.25
C ARG A 299 8.93 2.69 -6.99
N PRO A 300 9.79 1.77 -7.47
CA PRO A 300 9.35 0.49 -7.98
C PRO A 300 8.67 -0.30 -6.86
N HIS A 301 7.70 -1.11 -7.25
CA HIS A 301 7.01 -2.01 -6.35
C HIS A 301 7.85 -3.26 -6.11
N LEU A 302 8.36 -3.37 -4.89
CA LEU A 302 9.06 -4.55 -4.40
C LEU A 302 8.08 -5.48 -3.68
N VAL A 303 7.98 -6.72 -4.13
CA VAL A 303 7.24 -7.77 -3.41
C VAL A 303 8.21 -8.75 -2.77
N MET A 304 8.15 -8.88 -1.45
CA MET A 304 8.89 -9.89 -0.69
C MET A 304 7.98 -11.09 -0.43
N VAL A 305 8.27 -12.21 -1.10
CA VAL A 305 7.60 -13.50 -0.89
C VAL A 305 8.36 -14.27 0.18
N ILE A 306 7.81 -14.30 1.39
CA ILE A 306 8.48 -14.80 2.58
C ILE A 306 7.74 -16.03 3.11
N ALA A 307 8.31 -17.19 2.80
CA ALA A 307 7.70 -18.48 3.01
C ALA A 307 8.80 -19.52 3.31
N GLU A 308 9.66 -19.21 4.27
CA GLU A 308 10.61 -20.15 4.85
C GLU A 308 10.48 -20.15 6.37
N ASP A 309 10.87 -21.26 6.99
CA ASP A 309 10.64 -21.58 8.40
C ASP A 309 11.94 -21.95 9.13
N GLU A 310 13.12 -21.64 8.56
CA GLU A 310 14.42 -22.10 9.06
C GLU A 310 15.36 -20.94 9.47
N TYR A 311 15.25 -19.78 8.83
CA TYR A 311 16.24 -18.69 8.91
C TYR A 311 15.69 -17.36 9.41
N GLU A 312 14.43 -17.34 9.83
CA GLU A 312 13.78 -16.17 10.45
C GLU A 312 13.72 -14.94 9.51
N THR A 313 13.63 -15.17 8.21
CA THR A 313 13.47 -14.10 7.22
C THR A 313 12.11 -13.41 7.30
N ALA A 314 11.13 -14.06 7.94
CA ALA A 314 9.83 -13.46 8.29
C ALA A 314 9.94 -12.29 9.29
N GLU A 315 11.07 -12.18 9.99
CA GLU A 315 11.38 -11.08 10.92
C GLU A 315 12.42 -10.13 10.32
N SER A 316 13.54 -10.68 9.85
CA SER A 316 14.68 -9.89 9.38
C SER A 316 14.44 -9.12 8.08
N LEU A 317 13.67 -9.66 7.11
CA LEU A 317 13.38 -8.94 5.86
C LEU A 317 12.45 -7.74 6.07
N PRO A 318 11.33 -7.84 6.81
CA PRO A 318 10.50 -6.67 7.12
C PRO A 318 11.25 -5.57 7.89
N GLU A 319 12.09 -5.94 8.86
CA GLU A 319 12.92 -4.98 9.61
C GLU A 319 13.91 -4.27 8.67
N TYR A 320 14.66 -5.04 7.88
CA TYR A 320 15.57 -4.51 6.87
C TYR A 320 14.86 -3.57 5.88
N ALA A 321 13.69 -3.96 5.38
CA ALA A 321 12.93 -3.16 4.43
C ALA A 321 12.47 -1.82 5.02
N LYS A 322 12.03 -1.84 6.28
CA LYS A 322 11.63 -0.63 7.01
C LYS A 322 12.80 0.35 7.14
N GLU A 323 13.98 -0.16 7.47
CA GLU A 323 15.17 0.66 7.73
C GLU A 323 15.84 1.19 6.46
N GLU A 324 15.90 0.38 5.39
CA GLU A 324 16.81 0.65 4.26
C GLU A 324 16.11 0.96 2.95
N LEU A 325 14.85 0.52 2.78
CA LEU A 325 14.20 0.51 1.47
C LEU A 325 13.05 1.50 1.35
N GLY A 326 12.53 2.01 2.47
CA GLY A 326 11.36 2.89 2.49
C GLY A 326 11.54 4.24 1.78
N LYS A 327 12.75 4.64 1.39
CA LYS A 327 12.96 5.81 0.51
C LYS A 327 12.85 5.45 -0.98
N ASP A 328 13.26 4.24 -1.34
CA ASP A 328 13.57 3.85 -2.72
C ASP A 328 12.52 2.95 -3.36
N PHE A 329 11.80 2.16 -2.54
CA PHE A 329 10.87 1.11 -2.96
C PHE A 329 9.52 1.26 -2.26
N ARG A 330 8.44 0.91 -2.98
CA ARG A 330 7.15 0.61 -2.38
C ARG A 330 7.17 -0.87 -2.02
N VAL A 331 7.22 -1.22 -0.75
CA VAL A 331 7.42 -2.60 -0.31
C VAL A 331 6.08 -3.26 0.04
N SER A 332 5.87 -4.47 -0.44
CA SER A 332 4.75 -5.33 -0.04
C SER A 332 5.24 -6.71 0.37
N TYR A 333 4.52 -7.32 1.31
CA TYR A 333 4.85 -8.64 1.83
C TYR A 333 3.78 -9.66 1.41
N ALA A 334 4.24 -10.88 1.15
CA ALA A 334 3.42 -12.07 0.97
C ALA A 334 4.00 -13.17 1.86
N PHE A 335 3.43 -13.34 3.06
CA PHE A 335 3.84 -14.35 4.02
C PHE A 335 3.17 -15.69 3.72
N ALA A 336 3.81 -16.80 4.08
CA ALA A 336 3.16 -18.11 4.11
C ALA A 336 1.92 -18.10 5.03
N SER A 337 0.93 -18.91 4.70
CA SER A 337 -0.19 -19.19 5.59
C SER A 337 0.28 -19.96 6.83
N GLU A 338 -0.28 -19.59 7.98
CA GLU A 338 -0.05 -20.27 9.27
C GLU A 338 -0.72 -21.66 9.32
N THR A 339 -1.70 -21.94 8.45
CA THR A 339 -2.48 -23.19 8.45
C THR A 339 -2.16 -24.11 7.28
N ASP A 340 -1.58 -23.59 6.20
CA ASP A 340 -1.12 -24.39 5.06
C ASP A 340 0.20 -23.84 4.52
N LYS A 341 1.28 -24.58 4.72
CA LYS A 341 2.61 -24.23 4.22
C LYS A 341 2.68 -24.03 2.71
N ASN A 342 1.76 -24.59 1.92
CA ASN A 342 1.77 -24.45 0.47
C ASN A 342 0.95 -23.25 -0.03
N LEU A 343 0.30 -22.50 0.86
CA LEU A 343 -0.41 -21.26 0.52
C LEU A 343 0.42 -20.04 0.91
N ILE A 344 0.42 -19.03 0.05
CA ILE A 344 1.07 -17.74 0.30
C ILE A 344 0.06 -16.63 -0.02
N PRO A 345 -0.81 -16.26 0.95
CA PRO A 345 -1.78 -15.20 0.74
C PRO A 345 -1.12 -13.89 0.30
N GLY A 346 -1.62 -13.32 -0.81
CA GLY A 346 -1.09 -12.09 -1.38
C GLY A 346 0.04 -12.28 -2.40
N ILE A 347 0.28 -13.51 -2.88
CA ILE A 347 1.25 -13.78 -3.96
C ILE A 347 0.88 -13.12 -5.30
N ASP A 348 -0.41 -12.83 -5.50
CA ASP A 348 -0.97 -12.12 -6.64
C ASP A 348 -0.42 -10.70 -6.80
N LYS A 349 0.13 -10.09 -5.74
CA LYS A 349 0.87 -8.82 -5.82
C LYS A 349 2.03 -8.86 -6.81
N LEU A 350 2.57 -10.04 -7.13
CA LEU A 350 3.59 -10.21 -8.18
C LEU A 350 3.11 -9.75 -9.57
N LYS A 351 1.79 -9.73 -9.84
CA LYS A 351 1.25 -9.25 -11.12
C LYS A 351 1.62 -7.78 -11.39
N GLU A 352 1.69 -6.97 -10.33
CA GLU A 352 1.99 -5.55 -10.38
C GLU A 352 3.41 -5.21 -9.92
N ALA A 353 4.16 -6.20 -9.44
CA ALA A 353 5.51 -5.99 -8.93
C ALA A 353 6.48 -5.59 -10.04
N ASP A 354 7.40 -4.70 -9.70
CA ASP A 354 8.55 -4.37 -10.54
C ASP A 354 9.75 -5.25 -10.17
N VAL A 355 9.91 -5.60 -8.89
CA VAL A 355 11.00 -6.43 -8.35
C VAL A 355 10.45 -7.43 -7.33
N ALA A 356 11.00 -8.64 -7.27
CA ALA A 356 10.62 -9.64 -6.27
C ALA A 356 11.81 -10.16 -5.48
N ILE A 357 11.65 -10.33 -4.16
CA ILE A 357 12.53 -11.17 -3.34
C ILE A 357 11.80 -12.47 -3.03
N PHE A 358 12.45 -13.60 -3.29
CA PHE A 358 11.99 -14.90 -2.81
C PHE A 358 12.84 -15.35 -1.63
N SER A 359 12.17 -15.61 -0.50
CA SER A 359 12.69 -16.35 0.64
C SER A 359 11.74 -17.52 0.88
N VAL A 360 11.87 -18.58 0.09
CA VAL A 360 10.88 -19.66 0.02
C VAL A 360 11.55 -21.01 0.13
N ARG A 361 11.07 -21.84 1.05
CA ARG A 361 11.68 -23.15 1.31
C ARG A 361 10.74 -24.31 1.00
N ARG A 362 11.21 -25.24 0.16
CA ARG A 362 10.71 -26.63 -0.02
C ARG A 362 9.19 -26.78 0.13
N ARG A 363 8.46 -26.14 -0.77
CA ARG A 363 7.00 -26.19 -0.83
C ARG A 363 6.55 -26.18 -2.27
N VAL A 364 5.36 -26.70 -2.51
CA VAL A 364 4.64 -26.54 -3.78
C VAL A 364 3.62 -25.42 -3.60
N LEU A 365 3.06 -24.92 -4.69
CA LEU A 365 1.97 -23.94 -4.64
C LEU A 365 0.76 -24.48 -5.41
N PRO A 366 -0.47 -23.99 -5.13
CA PRO A 366 -1.58 -24.14 -6.05
C PRO A 366 -1.15 -23.76 -7.47
N LYS A 367 -1.66 -24.47 -8.48
CA LYS A 367 -1.22 -24.26 -9.87
C LYS A 367 -1.32 -22.80 -10.33
N ASP A 368 -2.39 -22.11 -9.94
CA ASP A 368 -2.62 -20.70 -10.31
C ASP A 368 -1.60 -19.77 -9.64
N ASP A 369 -1.29 -20.01 -8.37
CA ASP A 369 -0.28 -19.25 -7.62
C ASP A 369 1.12 -19.48 -8.19
N LEU A 370 1.46 -20.74 -8.53
CA LEU A 370 2.72 -21.04 -9.20
C LEU A 370 2.78 -20.36 -10.58
N GLN A 371 1.67 -20.32 -11.31
CA GLN A 371 1.62 -19.67 -12.61
C GLN A 371 1.85 -18.15 -12.50
N ILE A 372 1.42 -17.50 -11.41
CA ILE A 372 1.75 -16.10 -11.13
C ILE A 372 3.27 -15.92 -10.99
N VAL A 373 3.94 -16.79 -10.22
CA VAL A 373 5.40 -16.79 -10.09
C VAL A 373 6.08 -16.99 -11.45
N ARG A 374 5.63 -17.98 -12.22
CA ARG A 374 6.16 -18.26 -13.57
C ARG A 374 6.03 -17.04 -14.47
N ASN A 375 4.84 -16.46 -14.58
CA ASN A 375 4.57 -15.29 -15.40
C ASN A 375 5.47 -14.11 -15.02
N TYR A 376 5.62 -13.84 -13.72
CA TYR A 376 6.49 -12.78 -13.22
C TYR A 376 7.94 -12.99 -13.69
N VAL A 377 8.51 -14.18 -13.44
CA VAL A 377 9.88 -14.50 -13.82
C VAL A 377 10.04 -14.41 -15.35
N THR A 378 9.21 -15.12 -16.11
CA THR A 378 9.36 -15.22 -17.57
C THR A 378 9.07 -13.92 -18.32
N SER A 379 8.48 -12.91 -17.65
CA SER A 379 8.38 -11.55 -18.21
C SER A 379 9.70 -10.77 -18.19
N GLY A 380 10.81 -11.42 -17.79
CA GLY A 380 12.13 -10.79 -17.72
C GLY A 380 12.28 -9.83 -16.53
N LYS A 381 11.37 -9.89 -15.54
CA LYS A 381 11.43 -8.98 -14.40
C LYS A 381 12.54 -9.37 -13.40
N PRO A 382 13.14 -8.38 -12.72
CA PRO A 382 14.22 -8.60 -11.75
C PRO A 382 13.85 -9.51 -10.58
N VAL A 383 14.71 -10.49 -10.25
CA VAL A 383 14.49 -11.40 -9.12
C VAL A 383 15.67 -11.40 -8.16
N MET A 384 15.39 -11.29 -6.87
CA MET A 384 16.35 -11.56 -5.81
C MET A 384 15.99 -12.86 -5.08
N GLY A 385 16.99 -13.69 -4.81
CA GLY A 385 16.86 -14.90 -3.99
C GLY A 385 17.71 -14.81 -2.74
N ILE A 386 17.15 -15.21 -1.60
CA ILE A 386 17.85 -15.26 -0.33
C ILE A 386 17.71 -16.64 0.30
N ARG A 387 18.80 -17.18 0.87
CA ARG A 387 18.87 -18.49 1.53
C ARG A 387 18.17 -19.60 0.73
N THR A 388 16.96 -19.94 1.14
CA THR A 388 16.22 -21.13 0.70
C THR A 388 15.62 -21.00 -0.69
N ALA A 389 15.69 -19.81 -1.29
CA ALA A 389 15.22 -19.55 -2.65
C ALA A 389 15.79 -20.52 -3.70
N SER A 390 17.01 -21.03 -3.49
CA SER A 390 17.66 -22.05 -4.33
C SER A 390 16.98 -23.43 -4.29
N HIS A 391 15.97 -23.61 -3.44
CA HIS A 391 15.15 -24.81 -3.40
C HIS A 391 13.70 -24.45 -3.02
N ALA A 392 13.24 -23.33 -3.59
CA ALA A 392 11.85 -22.91 -3.59
C ALA A 392 11.03 -23.77 -4.55
N PHE A 393 9.71 -23.79 -4.35
CA PHE A 393 8.73 -24.34 -5.30
C PHE A 393 8.90 -25.81 -5.68
N TYR A 394 9.69 -26.59 -4.95
CA TYR A 394 9.90 -28.01 -5.21
C TYR A 394 10.00 -28.81 -3.91
N ILE A 395 9.50 -30.04 -3.97
CA ILE A 395 9.65 -31.05 -2.92
C ILE A 395 10.03 -32.37 -3.58
N LYS A 396 10.77 -33.24 -2.87
CA LYS A 396 11.21 -34.55 -3.41
C LYS A 396 10.07 -35.55 -3.68
N LYS A 397 8.86 -35.25 -3.21
CA LYS A 397 7.67 -36.09 -3.38
C LYS A 397 6.83 -35.52 -4.51
N ALA A 398 5.98 -36.34 -5.14
CA ALA A 398 5.01 -35.82 -6.09
C ALA A 398 4.13 -34.72 -5.43
N PRO A 399 3.89 -33.59 -6.11
CA PRO A 399 2.94 -32.58 -5.64
C PRO A 399 1.55 -33.18 -5.42
N PRO A 400 0.81 -32.74 -4.39
CA PRO A 400 -0.61 -33.09 -4.24
C PRO A 400 -1.44 -32.65 -5.46
N GLU A 401 -2.60 -33.26 -5.65
CA GLU A 401 -3.55 -32.83 -6.68
C GLU A 401 -3.90 -31.35 -6.52
N GLY A 402 -3.93 -30.60 -7.63
CA GLY A 402 -4.17 -29.15 -7.63
C GLY A 402 -2.93 -28.28 -7.38
N TYR A 403 -1.80 -28.88 -6.99
CA TYR A 403 -0.54 -28.17 -6.78
C TYR A 403 0.44 -28.42 -7.93
N GLY A 404 1.37 -27.49 -8.12
CA GLY A 404 2.47 -27.59 -9.06
C GLY A 404 3.82 -27.36 -8.37
N ASP A 405 4.88 -27.85 -9.01
CA ASP A 405 6.27 -27.61 -8.63
C ASP A 405 7.07 -26.94 -9.76
N TRP A 406 8.28 -26.52 -9.41
CA TRP A 406 9.31 -26.03 -10.31
C TRP A 406 10.67 -26.55 -9.84
N GLU A 407 10.98 -27.81 -10.17
CA GLU A 407 12.21 -28.49 -9.78
C GLU A 407 13.49 -27.73 -10.17
N THR A 408 13.49 -27.12 -11.36
CA THR A 408 14.63 -26.39 -11.92
C THR A 408 14.67 -24.91 -11.55
N PHE A 409 13.91 -24.46 -10.53
CA PHE A 409 13.80 -23.03 -10.20
C PHE A 409 15.16 -22.36 -9.94
N ASP A 410 16.06 -23.04 -9.22
CA ASP A 410 17.41 -22.51 -8.94
C ASP A 410 18.24 -22.31 -10.21
N GLN A 411 18.22 -23.31 -11.09
CA GLN A 411 18.94 -23.28 -12.36
C GLN A 411 18.35 -22.23 -13.30
N ASP A 412 17.03 -22.16 -13.39
CA ASP A 412 16.31 -21.28 -14.30
C ASP A 412 16.38 -19.81 -13.87
N VAL A 413 16.33 -19.55 -12.56
CA VAL A 413 16.19 -18.20 -12.01
C VAL A 413 17.50 -17.64 -11.49
N PHE A 414 18.35 -18.45 -10.87
CA PHE A 414 19.59 -17.99 -10.25
C PHE A 414 20.84 -18.52 -10.92
N GLY A 415 20.74 -19.45 -11.88
CA GLY A 415 21.90 -20.14 -12.43
C GLY A 415 22.66 -20.95 -11.36
N GLY A 416 21.97 -21.27 -10.26
CA GLY A 416 22.50 -22.02 -9.14
C GLY A 416 22.46 -23.52 -9.38
N ASN A 417 23.12 -24.26 -8.50
CA ASN A 417 23.10 -25.72 -8.48
C ASN A 417 23.13 -26.23 -7.03
N TYR A 418 22.20 -25.78 -6.20
CA TYR A 418 22.10 -26.22 -4.81
C TYR A 418 21.86 -27.75 -4.74
N HIS A 419 22.74 -28.46 -4.04
CA HIS A 419 22.60 -29.91 -3.85
C HIS A 419 22.76 -30.39 -2.40
N ASN A 420 23.30 -29.56 -1.49
CA ASN A 420 23.15 -29.71 -0.03
C ASN A 420 23.85 -28.52 0.69
N HIS A 421 24.04 -28.65 2.00
CA HIS A 421 24.93 -27.82 2.79
C HIS A 421 25.98 -28.66 3.54
N TYR A 422 27.03 -28.01 4.02
CA TYR A 422 27.96 -28.58 5.00
C TYR A 422 27.31 -28.65 6.40
N PRO A 423 27.80 -29.51 7.32
CA PRO A 423 27.29 -29.59 8.69
C PRO A 423 27.22 -28.24 9.40
N ASN A 424 26.16 -28.01 10.17
CA ASN A 424 25.83 -26.70 10.76
C ASN A 424 26.78 -26.29 11.91
N ASP A 425 27.50 -27.24 12.49
CA ASP A 425 28.50 -27.02 13.53
C ASP A 425 29.83 -26.47 12.98
N LEU A 426 30.08 -26.64 11.68
CA LEU A 426 31.24 -26.07 11.01
C LEU A 426 31.06 -24.56 10.82
N LYS A 427 32.16 -23.82 11.00
CA LYS A 427 32.19 -22.36 10.85
C LYS A 427 32.83 -21.97 9.53
N SER A 428 32.14 -21.14 8.78
CA SER A 428 32.62 -20.53 7.55
C SER A 428 32.86 -19.03 7.73
N THR A 429 33.85 -18.52 7.00
CA THR A 429 34.07 -17.08 6.85
C THR A 429 33.77 -16.67 5.42
N VAL A 430 33.14 -15.52 5.26
CA VAL A 430 32.80 -14.89 3.98
C VAL A 430 33.88 -13.87 3.63
N ARG A 431 34.30 -13.87 2.38
CA ARG A 431 35.16 -12.84 1.78
C ARG A 431 34.50 -12.24 0.54
N ILE A 432 34.84 -11.00 0.24
CA ILE A 432 34.43 -10.31 -0.99
C ILE A 432 35.35 -10.70 -2.15
N ALA A 433 34.80 -10.84 -3.36
CA ALA A 433 35.61 -11.00 -4.57
C ALA A 433 36.52 -9.76 -4.78
N GLN A 434 37.79 -9.98 -5.11
CA GLN A 434 38.78 -8.90 -5.32
C GLN A 434 38.96 -8.52 -6.79
N ASP A 435 38.67 -9.47 -7.67
CA ASP A 435 38.89 -9.46 -9.11
C ASP A 435 37.64 -9.09 -9.90
N VAL A 436 36.56 -8.73 -9.21
CA VAL A 436 35.26 -8.39 -9.80
C VAL A 436 34.87 -6.96 -9.46
N GLU A 437 34.75 -6.14 -10.50
CA GLU A 437 34.13 -4.82 -10.41
C GLU A 437 32.64 -4.93 -10.74
N HIS A 438 31.79 -4.64 -9.76
CA HIS A 438 30.34 -4.75 -9.91
C HIS A 438 29.61 -3.70 -9.06
N PRO A 439 28.53 -3.06 -9.56
CA PRO A 439 27.77 -2.06 -8.80
C PRO A 439 27.27 -2.55 -7.44
N ILE A 440 26.98 -3.85 -7.31
CA ILE A 440 26.53 -4.46 -6.05
C ILE A 440 27.58 -4.34 -4.93
N LEU A 441 28.86 -4.29 -5.29
CA LEU A 441 29.98 -4.23 -4.35
C LEU A 441 30.40 -2.78 -4.01
N LYS A 442 29.68 -1.77 -4.53
CA LYS A 442 29.93 -0.36 -4.24
C LYS A 442 29.74 -0.07 -2.75
N GLY A 443 30.70 0.63 -2.14
CA GLY A 443 30.65 1.00 -0.72
C GLY A 443 30.95 -0.14 0.26
N ILE A 444 31.35 -1.33 -0.23
CA ILE A 444 31.76 -2.46 0.60
C ILE A 444 33.29 -2.53 0.63
N ASP A 445 33.88 -2.53 1.83
CA ASP A 445 35.31 -2.77 2.01
C ASP A 445 35.67 -4.17 1.49
N ARG A 446 36.50 -4.23 0.44
CA ARG A 446 36.90 -5.48 -0.20
C ARG A 446 37.79 -6.31 0.71
N SER A 447 38.52 -5.72 1.65
CA SER A 447 39.37 -6.46 2.59
C SER A 447 38.60 -7.17 3.71
N LEU A 448 37.30 -6.86 3.85
CA LEU A 448 36.46 -7.41 4.90
C LEU A 448 36.30 -8.92 4.80
N ILE A 449 36.49 -9.58 5.93
CA ILE A 449 36.16 -10.99 6.16
C ILE A 449 35.26 -11.06 7.39
N PHE A 450 34.12 -11.75 7.28
CA PHE A 450 33.14 -11.86 8.38
C PHE A 450 32.62 -13.29 8.52
N PRO A 451 32.17 -13.71 9.71
CA PRO A 451 31.60 -15.04 9.89
C PRO A 451 30.25 -15.16 9.17
N GLN A 452 29.99 -16.30 8.53
CA GLN A 452 28.67 -16.63 8.04
C GLN A 452 27.74 -16.96 9.22
N GLY A 453 26.49 -16.49 9.20
CA GLY A 453 25.52 -16.74 10.26
C GLY A 453 25.04 -18.20 10.35
N TRP A 454 25.17 -18.99 9.28
CA TRP A 454 24.72 -20.40 9.26
C TRP A 454 25.49 -21.26 8.24
N SER A 455 25.04 -22.49 8.01
CA SER A 455 25.65 -23.48 7.13
C SER A 455 26.02 -22.96 5.74
N LEU A 456 27.20 -23.36 5.28
CA LEU A 456 27.67 -23.14 3.91
C LEU A 456 26.97 -24.09 2.93
N TYR A 457 26.38 -23.55 1.87
CA TYR A 457 25.72 -24.33 0.83
C TYR A 457 26.73 -24.83 -0.21
N LYS A 458 26.47 -26.02 -0.76
CA LYS A 458 27.22 -26.60 -1.87
C LYS A 458 26.48 -26.28 -3.16
N VAL A 459 27.08 -25.43 -3.98
CA VAL A 459 26.40 -24.81 -5.14
C VAL A 459 27.19 -24.93 -6.43
N MET A 460 28.46 -25.35 -6.38
CA MET A 460 29.26 -25.52 -7.58
C MET A 460 28.89 -26.78 -8.38
N PRO A 461 29.01 -26.75 -9.73
CA PRO A 461 29.32 -25.59 -10.56
C PRO A 461 28.10 -24.66 -10.72
N LEU A 462 28.34 -23.35 -10.82
CA LEU A 462 27.33 -22.38 -11.25
C LEU A 462 27.19 -22.39 -12.79
N ALA A 463 26.02 -21.97 -13.28
CA ALA A 463 25.74 -21.88 -14.72
C ALA A 463 26.56 -20.79 -15.42
N GLU A 464 26.74 -20.93 -16.73
CA GLU A 464 27.27 -19.86 -17.57
C GLU A 464 26.38 -18.61 -17.48
N GLY A 465 26.98 -17.42 -17.45
CA GLY A 465 26.28 -16.15 -17.25
C GLY A 465 26.11 -15.75 -15.78
N THR A 466 26.69 -16.52 -14.85
CA THR A 466 26.81 -16.14 -13.44
C THR A 466 28.08 -15.34 -13.17
N THR A 467 27.99 -14.37 -12.27
CA THR A 467 29.15 -13.60 -11.76
C THR A 467 29.18 -13.68 -10.24
N PRO A 468 30.05 -14.50 -9.65
CA PRO A 468 30.24 -14.57 -8.20
C PRO A 468 30.79 -13.26 -7.62
N LEU A 469 30.22 -12.82 -6.49
CA LEU A 469 30.55 -11.56 -5.82
C LEU A 469 31.10 -11.76 -4.41
N MET A 470 30.69 -12.85 -3.74
CA MET A 470 31.22 -13.24 -2.43
C MET A 470 31.39 -14.75 -2.36
N TYR A 471 32.36 -15.18 -1.56
CA TYR A 471 32.71 -16.57 -1.35
C TYR A 471 32.77 -16.87 0.13
N ALA A 472 32.47 -18.10 0.53
CA ALA A 472 32.69 -18.55 1.89
C ALA A 472 33.45 -19.86 1.95
N LYS A 473 34.26 -19.99 3.00
CA LYS A 473 35.18 -21.12 3.18
C LYS A 473 35.07 -21.69 4.58
N ILE A 474 35.02 -23.01 4.66
CA ILE A 474 35.27 -23.77 5.89
C ILE A 474 36.70 -24.33 5.79
N GLU A 475 37.44 -24.29 6.90
CA GLU A 475 38.78 -24.89 6.94
C GLU A 475 38.75 -26.37 6.51
N GLY A 476 39.65 -26.74 5.59
CA GLY A 476 39.73 -28.11 5.05
C GLY A 476 38.73 -28.45 3.95
N TYR A 477 37.82 -27.55 3.59
CA TYR A 477 36.83 -27.77 2.52
C TYR A 477 37.03 -26.82 1.33
N PRO A 478 36.50 -27.18 0.14
CA PRO A 478 36.41 -26.26 -0.98
C PRO A 478 35.64 -24.99 -0.61
N GLU A 479 36.06 -23.88 -1.20
CA GLU A 479 35.35 -22.61 -1.11
C GLU A 479 34.12 -22.64 -2.04
N GLU A 480 33.02 -22.05 -1.58
CA GLU A 480 31.75 -21.99 -2.33
C GLU A 480 31.32 -20.52 -2.53
N PRO A 481 30.75 -20.16 -3.69
CA PRO A 481 30.07 -18.88 -3.86
C PRO A 481 28.89 -18.75 -2.90
N VAL A 482 28.74 -17.57 -2.29
CA VAL A 482 27.60 -17.25 -1.40
C VAL A 482 26.78 -16.04 -1.84
N ALA A 483 27.25 -15.31 -2.85
CA ALA A 483 26.47 -14.29 -3.53
C ALA A 483 26.91 -14.18 -4.99
N TRP A 484 25.97 -14.11 -5.93
CA TRP A 484 26.26 -13.97 -7.35
C TRP A 484 25.11 -13.32 -8.12
N THR A 485 25.40 -12.75 -9.28
CA THR A 485 24.38 -12.37 -10.25
C THR A 485 24.21 -13.43 -11.32
N PHE A 486 23.06 -13.43 -11.99
CA PHE A 486 22.79 -14.28 -13.14
C PHE A 486 22.00 -13.51 -14.20
N GLN A 487 22.51 -13.52 -15.42
CA GLN A 487 21.79 -13.01 -16.59
C GLN A 487 20.90 -14.12 -17.15
N ARG A 488 19.59 -14.02 -16.93
CA ARG A 488 18.64 -15.04 -17.40
C ARG A 488 18.42 -14.95 -18.91
N LYS A 489 18.02 -16.08 -19.49
CA LYS A 489 17.70 -16.21 -20.93
C LYS A 489 16.51 -15.35 -21.38
N ASP A 490 15.60 -15.05 -20.45
CA ASP A 490 14.44 -14.18 -20.68
C ASP A 490 14.77 -12.67 -20.61
N GLY A 491 16.06 -12.32 -20.45
CA GLY A 491 16.54 -10.94 -20.30
C GLY A 491 16.53 -10.43 -18.86
N GLY A 492 15.90 -11.15 -17.93
CA GLY A 492 15.82 -10.73 -16.54
C GLY A 492 17.16 -10.82 -15.79
N ARG A 493 17.37 -9.86 -14.89
CA ARG A 493 18.51 -9.85 -13.98
C ARG A 493 18.14 -10.54 -12.68
N SER A 494 18.99 -11.47 -12.25
CA SER A 494 18.82 -12.11 -10.95
C SER A 494 20.02 -11.88 -10.06
N PHE A 495 19.77 -11.64 -8.78
CA PHE A 495 20.79 -11.62 -7.74
C PHE A 495 20.43 -12.65 -6.69
N TYR A 496 21.35 -13.55 -6.38
CA TYR A 496 21.15 -14.57 -5.36
C TYR A 496 22.20 -14.45 -4.27
N THR A 497 21.80 -14.70 -3.03
CA THR A 497 22.72 -14.96 -1.94
C THR A 497 22.26 -16.14 -1.07
N SER A 498 23.19 -17.04 -0.76
CA SER A 498 22.97 -18.11 0.22
C SER A 498 23.17 -17.63 1.66
N LEU A 499 23.44 -16.34 1.87
CA LEU A 499 23.37 -15.66 3.17
C LEU A 499 21.93 -15.20 3.42
N GLY A 500 21.62 -14.79 4.64
CA GLY A 500 20.28 -14.30 5.02
C GLY A 500 19.69 -14.97 6.24
N ASN A 501 20.53 -15.57 7.10
CA ASN A 501 20.13 -15.84 8.49
C ASN A 501 20.15 -14.50 9.27
N VAL A 502 19.42 -14.42 10.38
CA VAL A 502 19.38 -13.23 11.25
C VAL A 502 20.78 -12.67 11.60
N ASP A 503 21.78 -13.52 11.79
CA ASP A 503 23.15 -13.08 12.08
C ASP A 503 23.87 -12.44 10.87
N ASP A 504 23.49 -12.82 9.64
CA ASP A 504 24.00 -12.18 8.43
C ASP A 504 23.47 -10.74 8.32
N PHE A 505 22.22 -10.49 8.74
CA PHE A 505 21.62 -9.14 8.76
C PHE A 505 22.28 -8.18 9.76
N LYS A 506 23.03 -8.69 10.75
CA LYS A 506 23.84 -7.86 11.64
C LYS A 506 25.08 -7.27 10.94
N GLN A 507 25.45 -7.79 9.77
CA GLN A 507 26.62 -7.33 9.03
C GLN A 507 26.24 -6.16 8.09
N PRO A 508 26.81 -4.95 8.27
CA PRO A 508 26.51 -3.81 7.40
C PRO A 508 26.81 -4.10 5.92
N ALA A 509 27.91 -4.82 5.64
CA ALA A 509 28.27 -5.21 4.28
C ALA A 509 27.19 -6.08 3.59
N PHE A 510 26.52 -6.97 4.34
CA PHE A 510 25.44 -7.79 3.81
C PHE A 510 24.20 -6.94 3.49
N ARG A 511 23.80 -6.04 4.39
CA ARG A 511 22.68 -5.11 4.18
C ARG A 511 22.91 -4.19 2.98
N THR A 512 24.12 -3.63 2.85
CA THR A 512 24.54 -2.81 1.70
C THR A 512 24.51 -3.63 0.41
N MET A 513 25.02 -4.86 0.43
CA MET A 513 24.97 -5.75 -0.74
C MET A 513 23.53 -6.03 -1.18
N LEU A 514 22.61 -6.34 -0.25
CA LEU A 514 21.19 -6.56 -0.58
C LEU A 514 20.57 -5.31 -1.21
N LYS A 515 20.87 -4.12 -0.66
CA LYS A 515 20.33 -2.85 -1.16
C LYS A 515 20.83 -2.58 -2.58
N ASN A 516 22.14 -2.69 -2.77
CA ASN A 516 22.75 -2.50 -4.08
C ASN A 516 22.29 -3.55 -5.09
N GLY A 517 22.05 -4.79 -4.64
CA GLY A 517 21.46 -5.87 -5.43
C GLY A 517 20.08 -5.53 -5.94
N LEU A 518 19.20 -4.99 -5.07
CA LEU A 518 17.86 -4.55 -5.46
C LEU A 518 17.91 -3.42 -6.47
N HIS A 519 18.75 -2.40 -6.23
CA HIS A 519 18.92 -1.28 -7.15
C HIS A 519 19.49 -1.73 -8.51
N TRP A 520 20.53 -2.57 -8.52
CA TRP A 520 21.12 -3.11 -9.74
C TRP A 520 20.13 -3.96 -10.54
N ALA A 521 19.36 -4.81 -9.86
CA ALA A 521 18.38 -5.67 -10.48
C ALA A 521 17.24 -4.82 -11.08
N ALA A 522 16.78 -3.79 -10.37
CA ALA A 522 15.79 -2.82 -10.82
C ALA A 522 16.28 -1.81 -11.89
N GLU A 523 17.52 -1.95 -12.38
CA GLU A 523 18.19 -1.00 -13.28
C GLU A 523 18.22 0.44 -12.77
N LYS A 524 18.27 0.60 -11.44
CA LYS A 524 18.44 1.88 -10.77
C LYS A 524 19.91 2.17 -10.47
N SER A 525 20.22 3.46 -10.31
CA SER A 525 21.51 3.89 -9.78
C SER A 525 21.68 3.37 -8.36
N VAL A 526 22.78 2.66 -8.10
CA VAL A 526 23.14 2.25 -6.74
C VAL A 526 23.46 3.51 -5.92
N PRO A 527 22.77 3.75 -4.77
CA PRO A 527 23.01 4.91 -3.93
C PRO A 527 24.49 5.06 -3.56
N ASP A 528 24.96 6.29 -3.39
CA ASP A 528 26.22 6.50 -2.69
C ASP A 528 26.04 6.05 -1.23
N SER A 529 27.06 5.42 -0.65
CA SER A 529 27.01 5.05 0.76
C SER A 529 26.79 6.31 1.59
N GLU A 530 25.63 6.43 2.23
CA GLU A 530 25.47 7.40 3.32
C GLU A 530 26.50 6.99 4.38
N VAL A 531 27.49 7.84 4.64
CA VAL A 531 28.37 7.69 5.79
C VAL A 531 27.45 7.84 7.00
N GLN A 532 27.05 6.70 7.59
CA GLN A 532 26.31 6.68 8.85
C GLN A 532 27.16 7.25 9.98
#